data_AF-A0A067TI14-F1
#
_entry.id   AF-A0A067TI14-F1
#
_cell.length_a   1.000
_cell.length_b   1.000
_cell.length_c   1.000
_cell.angle_alpha   90.00
_cell.angle_beta   90.00
_cell.angle_gamma   90.00
#
_symmetry.space_group_name_H-M   'P 1'
#
loop_
_entity.id
_entity.type
_entity.pdbx_description
1 polymer ?
#
loop_
_entity_poly.entity_id
_entity_poly.type
_entity_poly.pdbx_seq_one_letter_code
_entity_poly.pdbx_strand_id
1 'polypeptide(L)'
;MVELDLESSQTIQQISITLRGKIVTGSLVSEAQTFLEYKNILWHKSMGDPPSSSTPSVANKGKKTLGKFLGAYQFPFSFPFPTCVNIASYEANLICPAPQSFMEHGITASVRYELVADIVHGFLKPDSRCVQIYTANLTNVSARITTNVSYLPCISSSLPSAKRIVAQENDVLAPGPLSDPDGWFALSSSVFKGQLKGAGSAREVTIDHALSYTRGTFIPCYLRLSSEDSDALNTLSAPNALSVRLVRRLRHFLPYGGDAVSAGAGVTSDTVLSGMFTTVISEMAEAVWWVPPKDVPQEPYTRYLEGEIHLSRGLEPSSTCPLFQIEV
;
A
#
# COMPACT_ATOMS: atom_id res chain seq x y z
N MET A 1 9.10 -23.04 -4.54
CA MET A 1 9.75 -24.02 -5.43
C MET A 1 8.96 -24.07 -6.74
N VAL A 2 9.62 -24.26 -7.88
CA VAL A 2 8.97 -24.57 -9.16
C VAL A 2 9.19 -26.04 -9.46
N GLU A 3 8.11 -26.76 -9.73
CA GLU A 3 8.10 -28.17 -10.10
C GLU A 3 7.80 -28.29 -11.58
N LEU A 4 8.63 -29.06 -12.28
CA LEU A 4 8.49 -29.32 -13.71
C LEU A 4 8.49 -30.83 -13.91
N ASP A 5 7.38 -31.37 -14.39
CA ASP A 5 7.26 -32.78 -14.77
C ASP A 5 6.96 -32.89 -16.26
N LEU A 6 7.80 -33.65 -16.97
CA LEU A 6 7.75 -33.80 -18.42
C LEU A 6 7.64 -35.27 -18.80
N GLU A 7 6.49 -35.64 -19.35
CA GLU A 7 6.22 -36.98 -19.88
C GLU A 7 7.08 -37.32 -21.11
N SER A 8 7.56 -36.29 -21.83
CA SER A 8 8.37 -36.44 -23.04
C SER A 8 9.56 -35.49 -23.04
N SER A 9 10.61 -35.83 -23.80
CA SER A 9 11.82 -35.01 -23.82
C SER A 9 11.59 -33.70 -24.55
N GLN A 10 11.81 -32.57 -23.86
CA GLN A 10 11.63 -31.23 -24.41
C GLN A 10 12.93 -30.42 -24.39
N THR A 11 13.11 -29.53 -25.36
CA THR A 11 14.23 -28.58 -25.37
C THR A 11 13.80 -27.27 -24.74
N ILE A 12 14.35 -26.96 -23.56
CA ILE A 12 14.12 -25.73 -22.82
C ILE A 12 15.36 -24.85 -22.93
N GLN A 13 15.16 -23.57 -23.20
CA GLN A 13 16.20 -22.54 -23.23
C GLN A 13 16.33 -21.83 -21.89
N GLN A 14 15.19 -21.56 -21.25
CA GLN A 14 15.15 -20.80 -20.01
C GLN A 14 13.96 -21.20 -19.13
N ILE A 15 14.19 -21.23 -17.83
CA ILE A 15 13.16 -21.27 -16.79
C ILE A 15 13.39 -20.05 -15.90
N SER A 16 12.38 -19.20 -15.77
CA SER A 16 12.47 -17.99 -14.94
C SER A 16 11.20 -17.75 -14.16
N ILE A 17 11.34 -16.99 -13.07
CA ILE A 17 10.23 -16.45 -12.30
C ILE A 17 10.30 -14.93 -12.36
N THR A 18 9.16 -14.30 -12.56
CA THR A 18 9.03 -12.85 -12.59
C THR A 18 8.00 -12.43 -11.55
N LEU A 19 8.41 -11.64 -10.55
CA LEU A 19 7.49 -10.92 -9.68
C LEU A 19 7.06 -9.64 -10.38
N ARG A 20 5.76 -9.45 -10.56
CA ARG A 20 5.19 -8.30 -11.26
C ARG A 20 4.20 -7.57 -10.37
N GLY A 21 4.35 -6.25 -10.27
CA GLY A 21 3.41 -5.36 -9.57
C GLY A 21 2.65 -4.49 -10.57
N LYS A 22 1.33 -4.44 -10.43
CA LYS A 22 0.42 -3.70 -11.32
C LYS A 22 -0.60 -2.89 -10.53
N ILE A 23 -0.91 -1.71 -11.03
CA ILE A 23 -2.10 -0.95 -10.67
C ILE A 23 -3.14 -1.20 -11.75
N VAL A 24 -4.30 -1.74 -11.37
CA VAL A 24 -5.40 -2.04 -12.28
C VAL A 24 -6.52 -1.06 -12.00
N THR A 25 -6.89 -0.25 -12.99
CA THR A 25 -7.87 0.82 -12.87
C THR A 25 -9.03 0.60 -13.84
N GLY A 26 -10.04 -0.16 -13.42
CA GLY A 26 -11.17 -0.56 -14.26
C GLY A 26 -11.17 -2.04 -14.64
N SER A 27 -12.09 -2.42 -15.54
CA SER A 27 -12.37 -3.82 -15.89
C SER A 27 -11.63 -4.32 -17.12
N LEU A 28 -11.01 -3.44 -17.90
CA LEU A 28 -10.31 -3.82 -19.13
C LEU A 28 -8.82 -4.09 -18.84
N VAL A 29 -8.27 -5.16 -19.44
CA VAL A 29 -6.86 -5.56 -19.26
C VAL A 29 -5.88 -4.48 -19.74
N SER A 30 -6.31 -3.60 -20.64
CA SER A 30 -5.53 -2.44 -21.12
C SER A 30 -5.40 -1.31 -20.09
N GLU A 31 -6.11 -1.38 -18.95
CA GLU A 31 -6.10 -0.37 -17.90
C GLU A 31 -5.22 -0.78 -16.71
N ALA A 32 -4.20 -1.62 -16.96
CA ALA A 32 -3.24 -2.05 -15.97
C ALA A 32 -1.86 -1.44 -16.21
N GLN A 33 -1.40 -0.59 -15.30
CA GLN A 33 -0.05 -0.03 -15.32
C GLN A 33 0.90 -0.94 -14.53
N THR A 34 1.91 -1.50 -15.19
CA THR A 34 2.97 -2.25 -14.51
C THR A 34 3.97 -1.26 -13.92
N PHE A 35 4.26 -1.39 -12.61
CA PHE A 35 5.22 -0.53 -11.89
C PHE A 35 6.41 -1.33 -11.33
N LEU A 36 6.32 -2.66 -11.32
CA LEU A 36 7.39 -3.56 -10.89
C LEU A 36 7.47 -4.74 -11.84
N GLU A 37 8.66 -5.05 -12.33
CA GLU A 37 8.98 -6.30 -13.00
C GLU A 37 10.36 -6.78 -12.54
N TYR A 38 10.38 -7.76 -11.64
CA TYR A 38 11.60 -8.33 -11.07
C TYR A 38 11.75 -9.78 -11.53
N LYS A 39 12.68 -10.00 -12.46
CA LYS A 39 12.92 -11.31 -13.08
C LYS A 39 14.11 -12.03 -12.47
N ASN A 40 13.89 -13.25 -12.01
CA ASN A 40 14.89 -14.18 -11.53
C ASN A 40 14.99 -15.39 -12.48
N ILE A 41 16.19 -15.65 -13.01
CA ILE A 41 16.43 -16.78 -13.91
C ILE A 41 16.84 -17.99 -13.06
N LEU A 42 15.99 -19.01 -13.01
CA LEU A 42 16.25 -20.25 -12.26
C LEU A 42 17.22 -21.16 -13.01
N TRP A 43 17.07 -21.22 -14.32
CA TRP A 43 17.93 -21.99 -15.20
C TRP A 43 17.94 -21.37 -16.60
N HIS A 44 19.10 -21.39 -17.23
CA HIS A 44 19.27 -21.02 -18.63
C HIS A 44 20.23 -22.01 -19.28
N LYS A 45 20.08 -22.27 -20.57
CA LYS A 45 20.92 -23.23 -21.30
C LYS A 45 22.43 -22.96 -21.22
N SER A 46 22.83 -21.71 -21.02
CA SER A 46 24.24 -21.34 -20.80
C SER A 46 24.79 -21.79 -19.43
N MET A 47 23.92 -22.13 -18.48
CA MET A 47 24.30 -22.60 -17.14
C MET A 47 24.73 -24.08 -17.13
N GLY A 48 24.58 -24.78 -18.25
CA GLY A 48 24.97 -26.19 -18.41
C GLY A 48 23.79 -27.15 -18.22
N ASP A 49 24.09 -28.34 -17.72
CA ASP A 49 23.09 -29.38 -17.51
C ASP A 49 22.11 -28.98 -16.40
N PRO A 50 20.82 -29.33 -16.52
CA PRO A 50 19.84 -29.01 -15.49
C PRO A 50 20.14 -29.76 -14.18
N PRO A 51 19.69 -29.23 -13.03
CA PRO A 51 19.81 -29.92 -11.75
C PRO A 51 19.23 -31.33 -11.88
N SER A 52 19.94 -32.32 -11.32
CA SER A 52 19.67 -33.74 -11.54
C SER A 52 18.20 -34.10 -11.29
N SER A 53 17.56 -34.72 -12.29
CA SER A 53 16.23 -35.32 -12.13
C SER A 53 16.25 -36.34 -11.01
N SER A 54 15.15 -36.48 -10.26
CA SER A 54 15.00 -37.50 -9.22
C SER A 54 15.13 -38.95 -9.74
N THR A 55 15.12 -39.14 -11.06
CA THR A 55 15.44 -40.40 -11.74
C THR A 55 16.94 -40.51 -12.09
N PRO A 56 17.67 -41.50 -11.57
CA PRO A 56 19.07 -41.73 -11.95
C PRO A 56 19.14 -42.27 -13.39
N SER A 57 19.48 -41.41 -14.36
CA SER A 57 19.78 -41.90 -15.71
C SER A 57 21.15 -42.57 -15.70
N VAL A 58 21.15 -43.90 -15.72
CA VAL A 58 22.33 -44.69 -16.10
C VAL A 58 22.71 -44.30 -17.54
N ALA A 59 23.98 -43.98 -17.75
CA ALA A 59 24.63 -43.69 -19.03
C ALA A 59 24.43 -42.28 -19.65
N ASN A 60 25.38 -41.38 -19.38
CA ASN A 60 26.26 -40.84 -20.42
C ASN A 60 27.31 -39.90 -19.79
N LYS A 61 28.44 -40.46 -19.33
CA LYS A 61 29.65 -39.66 -19.05
C LYS A 61 30.13 -39.04 -20.35
N GLY A 62 29.85 -37.74 -20.57
CA GLY A 62 30.52 -36.93 -21.59
C GLY A 62 29.65 -36.20 -22.62
N LYS A 63 28.33 -36.34 -22.63
CA LYS A 63 27.46 -35.57 -23.54
C LYS A 63 26.73 -34.46 -22.77
N LYS A 64 27.13 -33.20 -23.01
CA LYS A 64 26.39 -32.01 -22.55
C LYS A 64 24.93 -32.13 -23.00
N THR A 65 24.00 -32.19 -22.06
CA THR A 65 22.58 -32.14 -22.37
C THR A 65 22.29 -30.71 -22.83
N LEU A 66 22.01 -30.54 -24.12
CA LEU A 66 21.98 -29.24 -24.78
C LEU A 66 20.67 -28.46 -24.47
N GLY A 67 20.24 -28.47 -23.21
CA GLY A 67 18.94 -27.99 -22.72
C GLY A 67 17.80 -28.99 -22.95
N LYS A 68 18.08 -30.30 -22.97
CA LYS A 68 17.06 -31.35 -23.06
C LYS A 68 16.65 -31.81 -21.67
N PHE A 69 15.35 -31.73 -21.38
CA PHE A 69 14.75 -32.13 -20.12
C PHE A 69 13.85 -33.34 -20.33
N LEU A 70 13.78 -34.24 -19.34
CA LEU A 70 12.87 -35.37 -19.30
C LEU A 70 12.61 -35.77 -17.83
N GLY A 71 11.35 -36.04 -17.47
CA GLY A 71 10.96 -36.40 -16.10
C GLY A 71 10.83 -35.19 -15.17
N ALA A 72 10.98 -35.45 -13.86
CA ALA A 72 10.70 -34.48 -12.82
C ALA A 72 11.94 -33.67 -12.39
N TYR A 73 11.78 -32.35 -12.32
CA TYR A 73 12.78 -31.38 -11.89
C TYR A 73 12.19 -30.42 -10.85
N GLN A 74 13.05 -29.99 -9.93
CA GLN A 74 12.71 -29.02 -8.91
C GLN A 74 13.70 -27.85 -8.95
N PHE A 75 13.16 -26.64 -9.00
CA PHE A 75 13.92 -25.40 -8.97
C PHE A 75 13.55 -24.63 -7.70
N PRO A 76 14.34 -24.75 -6.62
CA PRO A 76 14.17 -23.88 -5.47
C PRO A 76 14.50 -22.44 -5.87
N PHE A 77 13.74 -21.50 -5.32
CA PHE A 77 13.99 -20.09 -5.52
C PHE A 77 13.73 -19.34 -4.22
N SER A 78 14.53 -18.31 -3.99
CA SER A 78 14.34 -17.34 -2.93
C SER A 78 14.94 -16.04 -3.40
N PHE A 79 14.21 -14.95 -3.26
CA PHE A 79 14.70 -13.61 -3.51
C PHE A 79 14.00 -12.64 -2.56
N PRO A 80 14.66 -11.57 -2.12
CA PRO A 80 14.03 -10.56 -1.28
C PRO A 80 12.92 -9.87 -2.07
N PHE A 81 11.78 -9.61 -1.41
CA PHE A 81 10.71 -8.85 -2.04
C PHE A 81 11.21 -7.41 -2.32
N PRO A 82 11.08 -6.88 -3.55
CA PRO A 82 11.46 -5.51 -3.86
C PRO A 82 10.59 -4.50 -3.11
N THR A 83 11.13 -3.86 -2.08
CA THR A 83 10.42 -2.89 -1.23
C THR A 83 10.40 -1.48 -1.80
N CYS A 84 11.19 -1.22 -2.86
CA CYS A 84 11.20 0.03 -3.60
C CYS A 84 11.03 -0.24 -5.09
N VAL A 85 10.41 0.71 -5.80
CA VAL A 85 10.17 0.64 -7.24
C VAL A 85 10.66 1.91 -7.91
N ASN A 86 11.16 1.76 -9.13
CA ASN A 86 11.56 2.88 -9.97
C ASN A 86 10.41 3.17 -10.93
N ILE A 87 9.77 4.32 -10.73
CA ILE A 87 8.70 4.80 -11.58
C ILE A 87 9.31 5.82 -12.52
N ALA A 88 9.36 5.48 -13.80
CA ALA A 88 9.76 6.42 -14.83
C ALA A 88 8.68 7.50 -14.94
N SER A 89 8.99 8.70 -14.46
CA SER A 89 8.25 9.93 -14.75
C SER A 89 8.92 10.65 -15.92
N TYR A 90 8.16 11.50 -16.60
CA TYR A 90 8.63 12.34 -17.71
C TYR A 90 9.83 13.23 -17.33
N GLU A 91 9.98 13.54 -16.04
CA GLU A 91 11.02 14.46 -15.54
C GLU A 91 12.15 13.78 -14.77
N ALA A 92 11.93 12.59 -14.20
CA ALA A 92 12.93 11.84 -13.44
C ALA A 92 12.53 10.38 -13.18
N ASN A 93 13.52 9.52 -12.98
CA ASN A 93 13.33 8.21 -12.34
C ASN A 93 13.08 8.42 -10.84
N LEU A 94 11.85 8.23 -10.40
CA LEU A 94 11.46 8.36 -9.00
C LEU A 94 11.57 6.99 -8.33
N ILE A 95 12.48 6.87 -7.35
CA ILE A 95 12.53 5.71 -6.47
C ILE A 95 11.58 5.98 -5.30
N CYS A 96 10.59 5.12 -5.13
CA CYS A 96 9.60 5.21 -4.06
C CYS A 96 9.33 3.82 -3.44
N PRO A 97 8.76 3.75 -2.22
CA PRO A 97 8.33 2.49 -1.65
C PRO A 97 7.31 1.78 -2.54
N ALA A 98 7.41 0.45 -2.61
CA ALA A 98 6.41 -0.38 -3.28
C ALA A 98 5.06 -0.23 -2.53
N PRO A 99 3.95 0.04 -3.23
CA PRO A 99 2.63 0.17 -2.60
C PRO A 99 2.17 -1.17 -2.03
N GLN A 100 1.33 -1.18 -0.99
CA GLN A 100 0.72 -2.44 -0.54
C GLN A 100 -0.23 -3.02 -1.58
N SER A 101 -0.48 -4.33 -1.50
CA SER A 101 -1.63 -4.93 -2.17
C SER A 101 -2.91 -4.30 -1.65
N PHE A 102 -3.75 -3.84 -2.57
CA PHE A 102 -4.93 -3.06 -2.23
C PHE A 102 -6.10 -3.46 -3.10
N MET A 103 -7.25 -3.71 -2.48
CA MET A 103 -8.52 -3.92 -3.15
C MET A 103 -9.64 -3.54 -2.19
N GLU A 104 -10.39 -2.49 -2.53
CA GLU A 104 -11.47 -1.99 -1.69
C GLU A 104 -12.75 -1.80 -2.51
N HIS A 105 -13.89 -2.08 -1.88
CA HIS A 105 -15.18 -1.89 -2.52
C HIS A 105 -15.45 -0.40 -2.77
N GLY A 106 -16.02 -0.07 -3.94
CA GLY A 106 -16.30 1.32 -4.33
C GLY A 106 -15.08 2.09 -4.86
N ILE A 107 -13.88 1.49 -4.80
CA ILE A 107 -12.66 2.08 -5.38
C ILE A 107 -12.35 1.39 -6.71
N THR A 108 -12.11 2.19 -7.75
CA THR A 108 -11.87 1.70 -9.12
C THR A 108 -10.44 1.20 -9.37
N ALA A 109 -9.53 1.45 -8.44
CA ALA A 109 -8.15 0.98 -8.50
C ALA A 109 -7.87 -0.17 -7.53
N SER A 110 -7.02 -1.10 -7.98
CA SER A 110 -6.43 -2.13 -7.13
C SER A 110 -4.93 -2.26 -7.41
N VAL A 111 -4.17 -2.59 -6.37
CA VAL A 111 -2.73 -2.91 -6.47
C VAL A 111 -2.58 -4.41 -6.33
N ARG A 112 -1.99 -5.05 -7.34
CA ARG A 112 -1.83 -6.51 -7.39
C ARG A 112 -0.39 -6.89 -7.65
N TYR A 113 0.06 -7.93 -6.98
CA TYR A 113 1.33 -8.59 -7.26
C TYR A 113 1.07 -10.01 -7.78
N GLU A 114 1.80 -10.40 -8.80
CA GLU A 114 1.73 -11.73 -9.38
C GLU A 114 3.14 -12.31 -9.54
N LEU A 115 3.26 -13.60 -9.27
CA LEU A 115 4.45 -14.39 -9.54
C LEU A 115 4.20 -15.20 -10.80
N VAL A 116 5.01 -14.95 -11.82
CA VAL A 116 4.89 -15.56 -13.14
C VAL A 116 6.07 -16.50 -13.37
N ALA A 117 5.81 -17.79 -13.51
CA ALA A 117 6.79 -18.76 -13.97
C ALA A 117 6.71 -18.88 -15.50
N ASP A 118 7.82 -18.61 -16.17
CA ASP A 118 7.94 -18.66 -17.63
C ASP A 118 8.96 -19.72 -18.05
N ILE A 119 8.53 -20.65 -18.90
CA ILE A 119 9.39 -21.64 -19.56
C ILE A 119 9.49 -21.28 -21.05
N VAL A 120 10.71 -21.00 -21.49
CA VAL A 120 11.02 -20.66 -22.88
C VAL A 120 11.59 -21.90 -23.56
N HIS A 121 10.89 -22.40 -24.58
CA HIS A 121 11.34 -23.52 -25.40
C HIS A 121 12.24 -23.05 -26.56
N GLY A 122 13.10 -23.95 -27.04
CA GLY A 122 13.89 -23.67 -28.24
C GLY A 122 13.11 -23.86 -29.54
N PHE A 123 13.41 -23.05 -30.55
CA PHE A 123 12.91 -23.27 -31.92
C PHE A 123 13.35 -24.66 -32.41
N LEU A 124 12.40 -25.45 -32.92
CA LEU A 124 12.63 -26.81 -33.42
C LEU A 124 13.63 -26.82 -34.58
N LYS A 125 14.57 -27.79 -34.57
CA LYS A 125 15.16 -28.33 -35.81
C LYS A 125 14.18 -29.37 -36.39
N PRO A 126 13.76 -29.26 -37.66
CA PRO A 126 12.71 -30.09 -38.24
C PRO A 126 13.26 -31.40 -38.80
N ASP A 127 13.62 -32.39 -37.95
CA ASP A 127 14.00 -33.71 -38.49
C ASP A 127 13.74 -34.92 -37.57
N SER A 128 12.74 -34.84 -36.70
CA SER A 128 12.28 -36.04 -35.99
C SER A 128 10.76 -36.04 -35.94
N ARG A 129 10.17 -36.96 -36.71
CA ARG A 129 8.74 -37.24 -36.77
C ARG A 129 8.21 -37.49 -35.36
N CYS A 130 7.63 -36.47 -34.73
CA CYS A 130 6.86 -36.62 -33.50
C CYS A 130 5.40 -36.87 -33.90
N VAL A 131 4.95 -38.07 -33.58
CA VAL A 131 3.57 -38.53 -33.71
C VAL A 131 2.70 -37.67 -32.78
N GLN A 132 1.84 -36.86 -33.40
CA GLN A 132 0.75 -36.12 -32.77
C GLN A 132 -0.30 -37.09 -32.23
N ILE A 133 -0.41 -37.28 -30.90
CA ILE A 133 -1.54 -37.97 -30.28
C ILE A 133 -1.93 -37.25 -28.97
N TYR A 134 -3.05 -36.51 -29.09
CA TYR A 134 -4.11 -36.08 -28.15
C TYR A 134 -3.83 -35.30 -26.84
N THR A 135 -4.26 -34.03 -26.87
CA THR A 135 -4.83 -33.17 -25.79
C THR A 135 -3.93 -32.85 -24.58
N ALA A 136 -3.32 -31.67 -24.44
CA ALA A 136 -3.85 -30.33 -24.66
C ALA A 136 -2.99 -29.46 -25.59
N ASN A 137 -3.66 -28.57 -26.32
CA ASN A 137 -3.10 -27.65 -27.29
C ASN A 137 -2.02 -26.72 -26.69
N LEU A 138 -0.74 -27.08 -26.82
CA LEU A 138 0.39 -26.15 -26.72
C LEU A 138 1.31 -26.37 -27.93
N THR A 139 0.89 -25.83 -29.07
CA THR A 139 1.74 -25.63 -30.24
C THR A 139 2.83 -24.61 -29.92
N ASN A 140 4.03 -25.03 -29.51
CA ASN A 140 5.20 -24.13 -29.34
C ASN A 140 4.89 -22.80 -28.60
N VAL A 141 4.04 -22.84 -27.57
CA VAL A 141 3.71 -21.67 -26.75
C VAL A 141 4.50 -21.80 -25.46
N SER A 142 5.22 -20.74 -25.08
CA SER A 142 5.86 -20.63 -23.77
C SER A 142 4.86 -21.01 -22.68
N ALA A 143 5.19 -22.03 -21.89
CA ALA A 143 4.35 -22.39 -20.75
C ALA A 143 4.52 -21.30 -19.69
N ARG A 144 3.42 -20.61 -19.40
CA ARG A 144 3.35 -19.51 -18.45
C ARG A 144 2.33 -19.83 -17.37
N ILE A 145 2.79 -19.90 -16.12
CA ILE A 145 1.96 -20.13 -14.93
C ILE A 145 2.01 -18.88 -14.07
N THR A 146 0.86 -18.42 -13.60
CA THR A 146 0.75 -17.21 -12.79
C THR A 146 0.06 -17.51 -11.46
N THR A 147 0.56 -16.96 -10.36
CA THR A 147 -0.10 -16.98 -9.04
C THR A 147 -0.07 -15.61 -8.40
N ASN A 148 -1.06 -15.29 -7.56
CA ASN A 148 -1.14 -14.00 -6.88
C ASN A 148 -0.24 -13.98 -5.64
N VAL A 149 0.33 -12.81 -5.35
CA VAL A 149 1.10 -12.52 -4.15
C VAL A 149 0.44 -11.35 -3.43
N SER A 150 0.25 -11.49 -2.13
CA SER A 150 -0.17 -10.37 -1.28
C SER A 150 1.05 -9.77 -0.61
N TYR A 151 1.20 -8.46 -0.73
CA TYR A 151 2.25 -7.67 -0.10
C TYR A 151 1.62 -6.66 0.84
N LEU A 152 2.05 -6.68 2.10
CA LEU A 152 1.69 -5.68 3.10
C LEU A 152 3.01 -5.15 3.69
N PRO A 153 3.31 -3.85 3.54
CA PRO A 153 4.52 -3.27 4.11
C PRO A 153 4.45 -3.34 5.64
N CYS A 154 5.57 -3.69 6.25
CA CYS A 154 5.74 -3.58 7.69
C CYS A 154 6.22 -2.16 7.98
N ILE A 155 5.30 -1.30 8.45
CA ILE A 155 5.58 0.09 8.82
C ILE A 155 5.48 0.18 10.33
N SER A 156 6.55 0.61 10.99
CA SER A 156 6.57 0.86 12.42
C SER A 156 6.34 2.34 12.69
N SER A 157 5.56 2.66 13.73
CA SER A 157 5.49 4.02 14.25
C SER A 157 6.84 4.46 14.81
N SER A 158 7.02 5.77 14.97
CA SER A 158 8.15 6.32 15.72
C SER A 158 8.13 5.83 17.17
N LEU A 159 9.30 5.88 17.81
CA LEU A 159 9.43 5.53 19.23
C LEU A 159 8.56 6.48 20.09
N PRO A 160 7.77 5.97 21.06
CA PRO A 160 7.06 6.81 22.00
C PRO A 160 7.99 7.62 22.91
N SER A 161 7.47 8.67 23.55
CA SER A 161 8.22 9.43 24.58
C SER A 161 8.57 8.54 25.77
N ALA A 162 9.63 8.91 26.50
CA ALA A 162 10.07 8.16 27.69
C ALA A 162 8.95 8.03 28.75
N LYS A 163 8.14 9.08 28.94
CA LYS A 163 7.03 9.05 29.91
C LYS A 163 5.91 8.10 29.48
N ARG A 164 5.62 8.00 28.18
CA ARG A 164 4.66 7.02 27.64
C ARG A 164 5.20 5.59 27.73
N ILE A 165 6.50 5.37 27.53
CA ILE A 165 7.13 4.06 27.73
C ILE A 165 6.95 3.61 29.18
N VAL A 166 7.28 4.47 30.15
CA VAL A 166 7.07 4.18 31.57
C VAL A 166 5.59 3.93 31.88
N ALA A 167 4.68 4.72 31.31
CA ALA A 167 3.25 4.50 31.52
C ALA A 167 2.80 3.12 31.00
N GLN A 168 3.26 2.74 29.81
CA GLN A 168 2.97 1.44 29.21
C GLN A 168 3.56 0.28 30.01
N GLU A 169 4.81 0.39 30.48
CA GLU A 169 5.46 -0.65 31.29
C GLU A 169 4.76 -0.89 32.63
N ASN A 170 4.16 0.15 33.20
CA ASN A 170 3.45 0.09 34.48
C ASN A 170 1.93 -0.13 34.32
N ASP A 171 1.43 -0.33 33.09
CA ASP A 171 0.00 -0.47 32.79
C ASP A 171 -0.86 0.69 33.36
N VAL A 172 -0.34 1.91 33.26
CA VAL A 172 -1.04 3.14 33.67
C VAL A 172 -1.40 4.00 32.46
N LEU A 173 -2.36 4.90 32.65
CA LEU A 173 -2.78 5.83 31.61
C LEU A 173 -1.61 6.70 31.14
N ALA A 174 -1.50 6.88 29.83
CA ALA A 174 -0.50 7.74 29.23
C ALA A 174 -0.69 9.19 29.70
N PRO A 175 0.40 9.92 30.00
CA PRO A 175 0.30 11.31 30.43
C PRO A 175 -0.27 12.21 29.32
N GLY A 176 -1.11 13.17 29.72
CA GLY A 176 -1.59 14.24 28.85
C GLY A 176 -0.47 15.22 28.43
N PRO A 177 -0.73 16.11 27.47
CA PRO A 177 0.29 16.99 26.88
C PRO A 177 0.88 17.99 27.88
N LEU A 178 0.14 18.36 28.92
CA LEU A 178 0.65 19.22 29.99
C LEU A 178 1.75 18.53 30.81
N SER A 179 1.66 17.20 30.98
CA SER A 179 2.62 16.40 31.73
C SER A 179 3.71 15.79 30.85
N ASP A 180 3.49 15.67 29.54
CA ASP A 180 4.42 15.09 28.57
C ASP A 180 4.40 15.82 27.21
N PRO A 181 4.87 17.07 27.12
CA PRO A 181 4.79 17.83 25.86
C PRO A 181 5.55 17.18 24.70
N ASP A 182 6.62 16.43 24.97
CA ASP A 182 7.43 15.75 23.95
C ASP A 182 6.73 14.50 23.36
N GLY A 183 5.75 13.95 24.06
CA GLY A 183 4.97 12.79 23.62
C GLY A 183 3.72 13.14 22.81
N TRP A 184 3.60 14.41 22.43
CA TRP A 184 2.43 14.99 21.79
C TRP A 184 2.92 15.91 20.64
N PHE A 185 2.14 16.03 19.57
CA PHE A 185 2.45 16.90 18.43
C PHE A 185 1.28 17.87 18.14
N ALA A 186 1.53 19.14 18.45
CA ALA A 186 0.54 20.20 18.35
C ALA A 186 0.33 20.65 16.89
N LEU A 187 -0.93 20.63 16.44
CA LEU A 187 -1.33 21.25 15.17
C LEU A 187 -1.31 22.78 15.27
N SER A 188 -1.15 23.41 14.12
CA SER A 188 -1.33 24.86 13.98
C SER A 188 -2.70 25.29 14.50
N SER A 189 -2.66 26.20 15.45
CA SER A 189 -3.86 26.74 16.08
C SER A 189 -4.78 27.39 15.04
N SER A 190 -6.07 27.09 15.10
CA SER A 190 -7.07 27.55 14.11
C SER A 190 -8.17 28.38 14.77
N VAL A 191 -8.57 29.47 14.10
CA VAL A 191 -9.59 30.40 14.60
C VAL A 191 -10.94 30.13 13.92
N PHE A 192 -11.92 29.67 14.69
CA PHE A 192 -13.27 29.41 14.22
C PHE A 192 -14.19 30.56 14.59
N LYS A 193 -14.87 31.15 13.60
CA LYS A 193 -15.89 32.17 13.83
C LYS A 193 -17.27 31.54 13.62
N GLY A 194 -18.15 31.73 14.59
CA GLY A 194 -19.53 31.30 14.54
C GLY A 194 -20.43 32.33 15.21
N GLN A 195 -21.73 32.14 15.09
CA GLN A 195 -22.72 32.96 15.77
C GLN A 195 -23.53 32.05 16.71
N LEU A 196 -23.32 32.21 18.00
CA LEU A 196 -24.30 31.73 18.99
C LEU A 196 -25.51 32.69 18.92
N LYS A 197 -26.70 32.30 19.39
CA LYS A 197 -27.86 33.22 19.44
C LYS A 197 -27.53 34.45 20.30
N GLY A 198 -27.01 35.53 19.69
CA GLY A 198 -26.45 36.70 20.36
C GLY A 198 -24.95 36.87 20.04
N ALA A 199 -24.54 38.11 19.75
CA ALA A 199 -23.25 38.45 19.18
C ALA A 199 -22.04 38.00 20.03
N GLY A 200 -21.20 37.11 19.47
CA GLY A 200 -19.93 36.72 20.07
C GLY A 200 -19.13 35.81 19.14
N SER A 201 -17.89 36.19 18.83
CA SER A 201 -16.96 35.43 17.98
C SER A 201 -16.11 34.50 18.84
N ALA A 202 -16.25 33.18 18.70
CA ALA A 202 -15.30 32.23 19.25
C ALA A 202 -13.89 32.45 18.64
N ARG A 203 -12.81 32.13 19.37
CA ARG A 203 -11.43 32.17 18.88
C ARG A 203 -10.53 31.15 19.56
N GLU A 204 -9.89 30.35 18.72
CA GLU A 204 -8.72 29.48 18.98
C GLU A 204 -9.03 28.06 19.49
N VAL A 205 -8.64 27.10 18.66
CA VAL A 205 -8.74 25.65 18.85
C VAL A 205 -7.38 25.06 18.53
N THR A 206 -6.76 24.38 19.49
CA THR A 206 -5.49 23.66 19.32
C THR A 206 -5.77 22.16 19.46
N ILE A 207 -5.47 21.38 18.41
CA ILE A 207 -5.61 19.92 18.40
C ILE A 207 -4.21 19.32 18.46
N ASP A 208 -3.97 18.40 19.38
CA ASP A 208 -2.69 17.72 19.56
C ASP A 208 -2.81 16.22 19.20
N HIS A 209 -1.89 15.68 18.40
CA HIS A 209 -1.87 14.28 17.93
C HIS A 209 -0.43 13.82 17.60
N ALA A 210 -0.04 12.60 17.94
CA ALA A 210 1.17 11.97 17.41
C ALA A 210 1.10 11.68 15.89
N LEU A 211 2.26 11.53 15.23
CA LEU A 211 2.38 11.46 13.76
C LEU A 211 2.17 10.07 13.14
N SER A 212 2.10 9.00 13.94
CA SER A 212 1.95 7.63 13.43
C SER A 212 1.27 6.73 14.44
N TYR A 213 0.26 5.99 13.99
CA TYR A 213 -0.54 5.10 14.83
C TYR A 213 -0.71 3.74 14.18
N THR A 214 -0.96 2.75 15.03
CA THR A 214 -1.15 1.37 14.58
C THR A 214 -2.64 1.11 14.39
N ARG A 215 -3.02 0.50 13.26
CA ARG A 215 -4.41 0.06 13.04
C ARG A 215 -4.91 -0.83 14.18
N GLY A 216 -6.18 -0.73 14.53
CA GLY A 216 -6.76 -1.48 15.66
C GLY A 216 -6.48 -0.88 17.04
N THR A 217 -5.76 0.25 17.12
CA THR A 217 -5.63 1.05 18.35
C THR A 217 -6.50 2.31 18.26
N PHE A 218 -6.20 3.34 19.06
CA PHE A 218 -6.82 4.65 18.96
C PHE A 218 -5.76 5.74 18.85
N ILE A 219 -6.16 6.90 18.33
CA ILE A 219 -5.41 8.16 18.34
C ILE A 219 -5.91 8.93 19.56
N PRO A 220 -5.07 9.16 20.59
CA PRO A 220 -5.43 10.08 21.66
C PRO A 220 -5.45 11.50 21.11
N CYS A 221 -6.50 12.24 21.44
CA CYS A 221 -6.70 13.63 21.07
C CYS A 221 -6.76 14.47 22.34
N TYR A 222 -6.13 15.64 22.28
CA TYR A 222 -6.26 16.65 23.31
C TYR A 222 -6.62 17.97 22.64
N LEU A 223 -7.63 18.64 23.18
CA LEU A 223 -8.16 19.86 22.62
C LEU A 223 -8.16 20.96 23.67
N ARG A 224 -7.55 22.09 23.29
CA ARG A 224 -7.65 23.33 24.05
C ARG A 224 -8.51 24.32 23.27
N LEU A 225 -9.57 24.79 23.91
CA LEU A 225 -10.46 25.84 23.42
C LEU A 225 -10.23 27.09 24.27
N SER A 226 -10.19 28.25 23.65
CA SER A 226 -10.27 29.52 24.38
C SER A 226 -11.35 30.43 23.81
N SER A 227 -11.86 31.35 24.62
CA SER A 227 -12.71 32.43 24.15
C SER A 227 -12.88 33.48 25.24
N GLU A 228 -13.05 34.75 24.84
CA GLU A 228 -13.48 35.81 25.74
C GLU A 228 -14.97 35.68 26.12
N ASP A 229 -15.75 34.95 25.31
CA ASP A 229 -17.16 34.64 25.55
C ASP A 229 -17.28 33.28 26.26
N SER A 230 -17.50 33.33 27.58
CA SER A 230 -17.60 32.13 28.41
C SER A 230 -18.81 31.27 28.07
N ASP A 231 -19.90 31.85 27.57
CA ASP A 231 -21.14 31.14 27.29
C ASP A 231 -21.02 30.37 25.96
N ALA A 232 -20.43 31.00 24.95
CA ALA A 232 -20.05 30.33 23.71
C ALA A 232 -19.04 29.22 23.97
N LEU A 233 -18.04 29.48 24.80
CA LEU A 233 -17.02 28.50 25.18
C LEU A 233 -17.63 27.28 25.87
N ASN A 234 -18.52 27.49 26.85
CA ASN A 234 -19.22 26.40 27.54
C ASN A 234 -20.09 25.56 26.61
N THR A 235 -20.73 26.20 25.63
CA THR A 235 -21.56 25.50 24.65
C THR A 235 -20.72 24.66 23.71
N LEU A 236 -19.60 25.21 23.22
CA LEU A 236 -18.70 24.52 22.29
C LEU A 236 -17.89 23.41 22.98
N SER A 237 -17.60 23.55 24.28
CA SER A 237 -16.87 22.54 25.04
C SER A 237 -17.75 21.37 25.50
N ALA A 238 -19.03 21.32 25.10
CA ALA A 238 -19.85 20.13 25.32
C ALA A 238 -19.27 18.96 24.49
N PRO A 239 -19.05 17.76 25.06
CA PRO A 239 -18.42 16.65 24.34
C PRO A 239 -19.08 16.23 23.03
N ASN A 240 -20.39 16.47 22.89
CA ASN A 240 -21.17 16.17 21.69
C ASN A 240 -21.30 17.35 20.70
N ALA A 241 -20.76 18.53 21.03
CA ALA A 241 -20.81 19.69 20.15
C ALA A 241 -19.70 19.69 19.10
N LEU A 242 -18.65 18.89 19.29
CA LEU A 242 -17.47 18.83 18.43
C LEU A 242 -17.44 17.56 17.61
N SER A 243 -17.19 17.73 16.31
CA SER A 243 -16.97 16.63 15.37
C SER A 243 -15.56 16.75 14.81
N VAL A 244 -14.66 15.87 15.25
CA VAL A 244 -13.33 15.71 14.65
C VAL A 244 -13.29 14.33 14.03
N ARG A 245 -12.88 14.26 12.76
CA ARG A 245 -12.91 13.03 11.97
C ARG A 245 -11.55 12.73 11.38
N LEU A 246 -11.20 11.46 11.38
CA LEU A 246 -10.10 10.94 10.59
C LEU A 246 -10.59 10.73 9.17
N VAL A 247 -9.90 11.33 8.21
CA VAL A 247 -10.26 11.30 6.81
C VAL A 247 -9.10 10.73 6.03
N ARG A 248 -9.37 9.67 5.27
CA ARG A 248 -8.41 9.11 4.34
C ARG A 248 -8.56 9.76 2.97
N ARG A 249 -7.43 10.13 2.38
CA ARG A 249 -7.30 10.54 0.99
C ARG A 249 -6.57 9.46 0.21
N LEU A 250 -7.28 8.79 -0.70
CA LEU A 250 -6.71 7.86 -1.65
C LEU A 250 -6.54 8.56 -3.00
N ARG A 251 -5.32 8.61 -3.53
CA ARG A 251 -5.03 9.13 -4.86
C ARG A 251 -4.44 8.03 -5.72
N HIS A 252 -5.00 7.78 -6.90
CA HIS A 252 -4.48 6.77 -7.81
C HIS A 252 -4.49 7.23 -9.25
N PHE A 253 -3.55 6.68 -10.01
CA PHE A 253 -3.41 6.91 -11.44
C PHE A 253 -4.61 6.35 -12.20
N LEU A 254 -5.10 7.10 -13.19
CA LEU A 254 -6.16 6.72 -14.12
C LEU A 254 -5.70 7.09 -15.54
N PRO A 255 -5.30 6.11 -16.37
CA PRO A 255 -4.66 6.36 -17.67
C PRO A 255 -5.56 7.03 -18.68
N TYR A 256 -6.88 6.82 -18.57
CA TYR A 256 -7.89 7.49 -19.37
C TYR A 256 -8.63 8.42 -18.43
N GLY A 257 -8.37 9.72 -18.55
CA GLY A 257 -8.98 10.71 -17.67
C GLY A 257 -10.47 10.46 -17.56
N GLY A 258 -10.98 10.37 -16.32
CA GLY A 258 -12.41 10.23 -16.10
C GLY A 258 -13.12 11.38 -16.80
N ASP A 259 -14.36 11.15 -17.26
CA ASP A 259 -15.24 12.17 -17.82
C ASP A 259 -15.44 13.33 -16.84
N ALA A 260 -14.45 14.21 -16.75
CA ALA A 260 -14.51 15.48 -16.08
C ALA A 260 -15.19 16.42 -17.07
N VAL A 261 -16.51 16.53 -16.90
CA VAL A 261 -17.32 17.58 -17.49
C VAL A 261 -16.71 18.93 -17.10
N SER A 262 -15.85 19.49 -17.95
CA SER A 262 -15.43 20.88 -17.92
C SER A 262 -15.00 21.28 -19.32
N ALA A 263 -15.97 21.82 -20.06
CA ALA A 263 -15.78 22.41 -21.36
C ALA A 263 -14.92 23.68 -21.27
N GLY A 264 -13.89 23.75 -22.13
CA GLY A 264 -13.38 24.99 -22.70
C GLY A 264 -12.47 25.87 -21.82
N ALA A 265 -11.17 25.63 -21.87
CA ALA A 265 -10.13 26.67 -21.88
C ALA A 265 -8.76 26.04 -22.20
N GLY A 266 -7.88 26.81 -22.85
CA GLY A 266 -6.62 26.35 -23.46
C GLY A 266 -5.72 25.50 -22.56
N VAL A 267 -5.17 24.44 -23.16
CA VAL A 267 -4.33 23.43 -22.50
C VAL A 267 -2.92 23.99 -22.28
N THR A 268 -2.58 24.27 -21.03
CA THR A 268 -1.20 24.32 -20.55
C THR A 268 -0.78 22.91 -20.08
N SER A 269 0.52 22.61 -20.12
CA SER A 269 1.06 21.26 -19.84
C SER A 269 0.71 20.71 -18.45
N ASP A 270 0.42 21.58 -17.48
CA ASP A 270 0.02 21.22 -16.11
C ASP A 270 -1.41 20.64 -16.03
N THR A 271 -2.30 21.01 -16.97
CA THR A 271 -3.70 20.57 -16.98
C THR A 271 -3.85 19.11 -17.43
N VAL A 272 -2.88 18.59 -18.19
CA VAL A 272 -2.90 17.21 -18.72
C VAL A 272 -2.63 16.18 -17.62
N LEU A 273 -1.73 16.47 -16.68
CA LEU A 273 -1.41 15.58 -15.55
C LEU A 273 -2.50 15.54 -14.48
N SER A 274 -3.25 16.64 -14.29
CA SER A 274 -4.37 16.70 -13.35
C SER A 274 -5.50 15.73 -13.73
N GLY A 275 -5.71 15.51 -15.03
CA GLY A 275 -6.71 14.56 -15.53
C GLY A 275 -6.33 13.07 -15.38
N MET A 276 -5.07 12.75 -15.07
CA MET A 276 -4.57 11.37 -14.98
C MET A 276 -4.63 10.77 -13.57
N PHE A 277 -5.15 11.50 -12.60
CA PHE A 277 -5.28 11.01 -11.22
C PHE A 277 -6.67 11.31 -10.70
N THR A 278 -7.22 10.36 -9.96
CA THR A 278 -8.44 10.58 -9.18
C THR A 278 -8.12 10.56 -7.71
N THR A 279 -8.87 11.34 -6.93
CA THR A 279 -8.78 11.39 -5.47
C THR A 279 -10.12 10.98 -4.88
N VAL A 280 -10.11 9.96 -4.04
CA VAL A 280 -11.25 9.54 -3.23
C VAL A 280 -10.99 9.94 -1.79
N ILE A 281 -11.94 10.67 -1.21
CA ILE A 281 -11.91 11.09 0.19
C ILE A 281 -12.95 10.26 0.94
N SER A 282 -12.57 9.68 2.08
CA SER A 282 -13.45 8.83 2.86
C SER A 282 -13.25 9.07 4.35
N GLU A 283 -14.35 9.20 5.08
CA GLU A 283 -14.31 9.29 6.54
C GLU A 283 -14.03 7.90 7.12
N MET A 284 -13.02 7.81 7.99
CA MET A 284 -12.53 6.55 8.56
C MET A 284 -13.02 6.33 9.99
N ALA A 285 -13.10 7.41 10.77
CA ALA A 285 -13.51 7.40 12.17
C ALA A 285 -13.86 8.81 12.65
N GLU A 286 -14.62 8.88 13.74
CA GLU A 286 -14.98 10.12 14.44
C GLU A 286 -14.43 10.07 15.87
N ALA A 287 -13.94 11.20 16.36
CA ALA A 287 -13.42 11.36 17.71
C ALA A 287 -14.58 11.32 18.72
N VAL A 288 -14.38 10.59 19.80
CA VAL A 288 -15.22 10.66 21.00
C VAL A 288 -14.54 11.58 21.99
N TRP A 289 -15.28 12.52 22.56
CA TRP A 289 -14.75 13.51 23.50
C TRP A 289 -15.30 13.30 24.91
N TRP A 290 -14.54 13.73 25.91
CA TRP A 290 -14.96 13.84 27.30
C TRP A 290 -14.23 14.99 28.01
N VAL A 291 -14.76 15.37 29.17
CA VAL A 291 -14.11 16.34 30.04
C VAL A 291 -12.95 15.65 30.78
N PRO A 292 -11.73 16.22 30.76
CA PRO A 292 -10.58 15.67 31.46
C PRO A 292 -10.82 15.54 32.97
N PRO A 293 -10.00 14.75 33.69
CA PRO A 293 -10.14 14.60 35.14
C PRO A 293 -9.91 15.93 35.88
N LYS A 294 -10.32 15.97 37.16
CA LYS A 294 -10.41 17.22 37.96
C LYS A 294 -9.07 17.93 38.20
N ASP A 295 -7.96 17.27 37.93
CA ASP A 295 -6.61 17.80 38.01
C ASP A 295 -6.26 18.75 36.85
N VAL A 296 -7.03 18.73 35.76
CA VAL A 296 -6.91 19.70 34.66
C VAL A 296 -7.86 20.89 34.91
N PRO A 297 -7.35 22.10 35.18
CA PRO A 297 -8.19 23.25 35.49
C PRO A 297 -9.06 23.69 34.30
N GLN A 298 -10.35 23.87 34.53
CA GLN A 298 -11.27 24.50 33.57
C GLN A 298 -11.41 25.98 33.94
N GLU A 299 -10.60 26.84 33.33
CA GLU A 299 -10.52 28.28 33.64
C GLU A 299 -11.68 29.07 33.01
N PRO A 300 -12.06 30.28 33.45
CA PRO A 300 -13.21 31.00 32.88
C PRO A 300 -13.23 31.13 31.34
N TYR A 301 -12.05 31.31 30.73
CA TYR A 301 -11.86 31.58 29.30
C TYR A 301 -11.12 30.46 28.54
N THR A 302 -10.86 29.33 29.19
CA THR A 302 -10.16 28.17 28.61
C THR A 302 -10.91 26.89 28.94
N ARG A 303 -11.14 26.02 27.96
CA ARG A 303 -11.66 24.67 28.18
C ARG A 303 -10.70 23.65 27.61
N TYR A 304 -10.62 22.51 28.27
CA TYR A 304 -9.86 21.36 27.81
C TYR A 304 -10.79 20.18 27.60
N LEU A 305 -10.57 19.45 26.51
CA LEU A 305 -11.23 18.18 26.22
C LEU A 305 -10.18 17.12 25.89
N GLU A 306 -10.43 15.93 26.39
CA GLU A 306 -9.72 14.71 25.98
C GLU A 306 -10.63 13.94 25.04
N GLY A 307 -10.03 13.22 24.10
CA GLY A 307 -10.77 12.37 23.21
C GLY A 307 -9.93 11.29 22.59
N GLU A 308 -10.59 10.43 21.83
CA GLU A 308 -9.92 9.38 21.08
C GLU A 308 -10.61 9.10 19.75
N ILE A 309 -9.81 8.80 18.73
CA ILE A 309 -10.29 8.32 17.43
C ILE A 309 -9.91 6.85 17.32
N HIS A 310 -10.90 5.97 17.27
CA HIS A 310 -10.68 4.52 17.15
C HIS A 310 -10.31 4.12 15.72
N LEU A 311 -9.18 3.44 15.56
CA LEU A 311 -8.69 2.95 14.27
C LEU A 311 -9.19 1.54 14.01
N SER A 312 -9.88 1.35 12.90
CA SER A 312 -10.31 0.01 12.47
C SER A 312 -9.10 -0.92 12.29
N ARG A 313 -9.27 -2.21 12.63
CA ARG A 313 -8.26 -3.25 12.34
C ARG A 313 -8.05 -3.47 10.84
N GLY A 314 -9.05 -3.13 10.03
CA GLY A 314 -9.00 -3.20 8.57
C GLY A 314 -8.49 -1.92 7.92
N LEU A 315 -8.00 -0.94 8.69
CA LEU A 315 -7.44 0.28 8.14
C LEU A 315 -6.17 -0.03 7.34
N GLU A 316 -6.20 0.37 6.08
CA GLU A 316 -5.07 0.24 5.15
C GLU A 316 -3.94 1.20 5.56
N PRO A 317 -2.68 0.74 5.60
CA PRO A 317 -1.56 1.62 5.91
C PRO A 317 -1.39 2.73 4.85
N SER A 318 -0.78 3.84 5.28
CA SER A 318 -0.43 4.93 4.37
C SER A 318 0.60 4.48 3.33
N SER A 319 0.50 5.01 2.12
CA SER A 319 1.40 4.71 1.00
C SER A 319 1.78 5.99 0.29
N THR A 320 3.07 6.14 -0.01
CA THR A 320 3.65 7.33 -0.68
C THR A 320 4.05 7.06 -2.13
N CYS A 321 3.60 5.96 -2.72
CA CYS A 321 3.87 5.65 -4.12
C CYS A 321 3.15 6.67 -5.04
N PRO A 322 3.85 7.37 -5.94
CA PRO A 322 3.25 8.39 -6.80
C PRO A 322 2.09 7.91 -7.68
N LEU A 323 2.06 6.63 -8.06
CA LEU A 323 0.96 6.06 -8.86
C LEU A 323 -0.24 5.60 -8.01
N PHE A 324 -0.03 5.43 -6.70
CA PHE A 324 -1.03 4.95 -5.75
C PHE A 324 -0.67 5.40 -4.34
N GLN A 325 -1.34 6.43 -3.85
CA GLN A 325 -1.05 7.11 -2.60
C GLN A 325 -2.22 6.98 -1.63
N ILE A 326 -1.95 6.59 -0.40
CA ILE A 326 -2.91 6.57 0.71
C ILE A 326 -2.38 7.50 1.80
N GLU A 327 -3.12 8.56 2.10
CA GLU A 327 -2.90 9.43 3.25
C GLU A 327 -4.06 9.22 4.23
N VAL A 328 -3.75 8.94 5.50
CA VAL A 328 -4.71 8.75 6.60
C VAL A 328 -4.33 9.71 7.71
#